data_AF-A0A7X9FG17-F1
#
_entry.id   AF-A0A7X9FG17-F1
#
_cell.length_a   1.000
_cell.length_b   1.000
_cell.length_c   1.000
_cell.angle_alpha   90.00
_cell.angle_beta   90.00
_cell.angle_gamma   90.00
#
_symmetry.space_group_name_H-M   'P 1'
#
loop_
_entity.id
_entity.type
_entity.pdbx_description
1 polymer ?
#
loop_
_entity_poly.entity_id
_entity_poly.type
_entity_poly.pdbx_seq_one_letter_code
_entity_poly.pdbx_strand_id
1 'polypeptide(L)'
;RERRPYPLSGLLYCGECEHKLRAQSDRRVRRYRCRAYEMGHDCSQTSIEADLAEAQVVAALMSLQVPENWRERMTAAIAELVGDQQLDERHQENDPQHVMIAEHLQKFLADKRQNRSHTHYPIFILNRLAAAVNRTAVNAIRVAACTHSTASPEPFSITPRMISRKYRAGTI
;
A
#
# COMPACT_ATOMS: atom_id res chain seq x y z
N ARG A 1 3.81 20.34 -13.45
CA ARG A 1 2.85 19.74 -12.49
C ARG A 1 3.61 18.70 -11.69
N GLU A 2 3.77 18.91 -10.39
CA GLU A 2 4.42 17.95 -9.50
C GLU A 2 3.55 16.69 -9.38
N ARG A 3 4.14 15.51 -9.60
CA ARG A 3 3.43 14.24 -9.47
C ARG A 3 3.43 13.85 -8.00
N ARG A 4 2.26 13.81 -7.37
CA ARG A 4 2.13 13.27 -6.01
C ARG A 4 2.33 11.75 -6.04
N PRO A 5 3.22 11.18 -5.21
CA PRO A 5 3.46 9.75 -5.16
C PRO A 5 2.22 9.01 -4.62
N TYR A 6 2.12 7.71 -4.90
CA TYR A 6 1.09 6.82 -4.33
C TYR A 6 1.73 5.92 -3.26
N PRO A 7 1.75 6.34 -1.98
CA PRO A 7 2.46 5.62 -0.93
C PRO A 7 1.92 4.21 -0.68
N LEU A 8 0.64 3.96 -0.99
CA LEU A 8 0.01 2.65 -0.82
C LEU A 8 0.04 1.79 -2.09
N SER A 9 0.68 2.28 -3.16
CA SER A 9 0.87 1.50 -4.38
C SER A 9 1.73 0.28 -4.08
N GLY A 10 1.15 -0.91 -4.23
CA GLY A 10 1.85 -2.14 -3.92
C GLY A 10 1.31 -2.89 -2.71
N LEU A 11 0.59 -2.19 -1.83
CA LEU A 11 0.16 -2.69 -0.52
C LEU A 11 -1.33 -2.96 -0.44
N LEU A 12 -2.14 -2.29 -1.27
CA LEU A 12 -3.60 -2.41 -1.23
C LEU A 12 -4.12 -3.58 -2.05
N TYR A 13 -5.08 -4.28 -1.47
CA TYR A 13 -5.84 -5.38 -2.08
C TYR A 13 -7.33 -5.04 -2.03
N CYS A 14 -8.08 -5.53 -3.02
CA CYS A 14 -9.53 -5.44 -3.02
C CYS A 14 -10.11 -6.33 -1.90
N GLY A 15 -11.07 -5.81 -1.13
CA GLY A 15 -11.68 -6.58 -0.04
C GLY A 15 -12.65 -7.66 -0.52
N GLU A 16 -13.12 -7.59 -1.76
CA GLU A 16 -14.04 -8.57 -2.34
C GLU A 16 -13.32 -9.68 -3.10
N CYS A 17 -12.42 -9.32 -4.01
CA CYS A 17 -11.78 -10.29 -4.91
C CYS A 17 -10.31 -10.54 -4.60
N GLU A 18 -9.76 -9.94 -3.53
CA GLU A 18 -8.37 -10.10 -3.08
C GLU A 18 -7.29 -9.77 -4.12
N HIS A 19 -7.66 -9.12 -5.23
CA HIS A 19 -6.70 -8.70 -6.24
C HIS A 19 -6.03 -7.38 -5.85
N LYS A 20 -4.76 -7.24 -6.21
CA LYS A 20 -3.97 -6.04 -5.96
C LYS A 20 -4.55 -4.80 -6.66
N LEU A 21 -4.76 -3.73 -5.92
CA LEU A 21 -5.22 -2.46 -6.48
C LEU A 21 -4.09 -1.73 -7.22
N ARG A 22 -4.42 -1.05 -8.32
CA ARG A 22 -3.47 -0.25 -9.11
C ARG A 22 -3.73 1.23 -8.90
N ALA A 23 -2.66 1.99 -8.67
CA ALA A 23 -2.72 3.44 -8.64
C ALA A 23 -3.06 4.00 -10.02
N GLN A 24 -4.04 4.90 -10.09
CA GLN A 24 -4.46 5.55 -11.32
C GLN A 24 -4.82 7.02 -11.04
N SER A 25 -4.32 7.93 -11.88
CA SER A 25 -4.75 9.33 -11.89
C SER A 25 -5.57 9.60 -13.14
N ASP A 26 -6.77 10.17 -12.98
CA ASP A 26 -7.57 10.69 -14.09
C ASP A 26 -7.92 12.16 -13.85
N ARG A 27 -7.58 13.01 -14.84
CA ARG A 27 -7.79 14.47 -15.06
C ARG A 27 -7.65 15.44 -13.88
N ARG A 28 -7.94 15.05 -12.63
CA ARG A 28 -7.77 15.74 -11.34
C ARG A 28 -7.82 14.82 -10.11
N VAL A 29 -8.27 13.58 -10.21
CA VAL A 29 -8.51 12.68 -9.06
C VAL A 29 -7.52 11.52 -9.06
N ARG A 30 -6.96 11.22 -7.88
CA ARG A 30 -6.09 10.07 -7.61
C ARG A 30 -6.93 8.95 -7.02
N ARG A 31 -6.83 7.74 -7.57
CA ARG A 31 -7.60 6.57 -7.12
C ARG A 31 -6.73 5.32 -7.08
N TYR A 32 -7.11 4.36 -6.24
CA TYR A 32 -6.66 2.98 -6.32
C TYR A 32 -7.78 2.15 -6.95
N ARG A 33 -7.53 1.52 -8.09
CA ARG A 33 -8.54 0.84 -8.91
C ARG A 33 -8.32 -0.67 -8.92
N CYS A 34 -9.41 -1.43 -8.78
CA CYS A 34 -9.42 -2.87 -8.98
C CYS A 34 -9.51 -3.18 -10.47
N ARG A 35 -8.71 -4.15 -10.96
CA ARG A 35 -8.74 -4.60 -12.36
C ARG A 35 -9.45 -5.94 -12.57
N ALA A 36 -10.07 -6.49 -11.53
CA ALA A 36 -10.73 -7.78 -11.58
C ALA A 36 -11.79 -7.86 -12.70
N TYR A 37 -12.64 -6.84 -12.81
CA TYR A 37 -13.64 -6.74 -13.89
C TYR A 37 -13.01 -6.72 -15.30
N GLU A 38 -11.87 -6.04 -15.48
CA GLU A 38 -11.14 -6.02 -16.77
C GLU A 38 -10.53 -7.38 -17.11
N MET A 39 -10.31 -8.22 -16.10
CA MET A 39 -9.79 -9.58 -16.24
C MET A 39 -10.91 -10.63 -16.30
N GLY A 40 -12.18 -10.22 -16.33
CA GLY A 40 -13.33 -11.12 -16.41
C GLY A 40 -13.76 -11.73 -15.07
N HIS A 41 -13.28 -11.22 -13.95
CA HIS A 41 -13.75 -11.62 -12.61
C HIS A 41 -14.96 -10.77 -12.18
N ASP A 42 -15.87 -11.39 -11.45
CA ASP A 42 -16.99 -10.71 -10.82
C ASP A 42 -16.52 -10.01 -9.53
N CYS A 43 -16.47 -8.67 -9.55
CA CYS A 43 -16.03 -7.85 -8.42
C CYS A 43 -16.75 -6.51 -8.51
N SER A 44 -17.48 -6.15 -7.46
CA SER A 44 -18.29 -4.93 -7.42
C SER A 44 -17.47 -3.71 -7.00
N GLN A 45 -16.42 -3.92 -6.20
CA GLN A 45 -15.49 -2.86 -5.80
C GLN A 45 -14.62 -2.39 -6.99
N THR A 46 -15.00 -1.27 -7.61
CA THR A 46 -14.29 -0.73 -8.79
C THR A 46 -13.06 0.11 -8.41
N SER A 47 -13.20 1.08 -7.50
CA SER A 47 -12.10 1.97 -7.12
C SER A 47 -12.35 2.68 -5.79
N ILE A 48 -11.27 3.09 -5.13
CA ILE A 48 -11.29 3.93 -3.93
C ILE A 48 -10.47 5.20 -4.17
N GLU A 49 -10.85 6.31 -3.54
CA GLU A 49 -10.08 7.56 -3.63
C GLU A 49 -8.78 7.46 -2.85
N ALA A 50 -7.68 7.89 -3.47
CA ALA A 50 -6.36 7.70 -2.89
C ALA A 50 -6.18 8.51 -1.61
N ASP A 51 -6.64 9.76 -1.61
CA ASP A 51 -6.49 10.64 -0.46
C ASP A 51 -7.32 10.14 0.75
N LEU A 52 -8.49 9.55 0.51
CA LEU A 52 -9.31 8.92 1.56
C LEU A 52 -8.63 7.68 2.15
N ALA A 53 -8.15 6.78 1.30
CA ALA A 53 -7.46 5.56 1.74
C ALA A 53 -6.17 5.89 2.50
N GLU A 54 -5.40 6.87 2.02
CA GLU A 54 -4.18 7.36 2.66
C GLU A 54 -4.47 7.98 4.02
N ALA A 55 -5.51 8.82 4.13
CA ALA A 55 -5.92 9.42 5.39
C ALA A 55 -6.35 8.37 6.43
N GLN A 56 -7.07 7.32 6.01
CA GLN A 56 -7.47 6.22 6.89
C GLN A 56 -6.26 5.43 7.40
N VAL A 57 -5.29 5.11 6.54
CA VAL A 57 -4.06 4.42 6.96
C VAL A 57 -3.25 5.27 7.92
N VAL A 58 -3.11 6.58 7.65
CA VAL A 58 -2.42 7.50 8.57
C VAL A 58 -3.14 7.56 9.91
N ALA A 59 -4.47 7.70 9.93
CA ALA A 59 -5.24 7.71 11.17
C ALA A 59 -5.07 6.41 11.97
N ALA A 60 -5.10 5.26 11.30
CA ALA A 60 -4.85 3.96 11.92
C ALA A 60 -3.42 3.90 12.52
N LEU A 61 -2.40 4.28 11.76
CA LEU A 61 -1.01 4.29 12.23
C LEU A 61 -0.80 5.23 13.42
N MET A 62 -1.46 6.39 13.43
CA MET A 62 -1.38 7.35 14.54
C MET A 62 -2.13 6.86 15.80
N SER A 63 -3.08 5.94 15.65
CA SER A 63 -3.79 5.35 16.80
C SER A 63 -3.01 4.21 17.48
N LEU A 64 -1.98 3.68 16.82
CA LEU A 64 -1.17 2.61 17.39
C LEU A 64 -0.25 3.17 18.48
N GLN A 65 -0.39 2.64 19.69
CA GLN A 65 0.57 2.87 20.76
C GLN A 65 1.76 1.95 20.56
N VAL A 66 2.94 2.55 20.38
CA VAL A 66 4.18 1.80 20.30
C VAL A 66 4.60 1.42 21.72
N PRO A 67 4.73 0.12 22.06
CA PRO A 67 5.19 -0.29 23.40
C PRO A 67 6.58 0.26 23.69
N GLU A 68 6.88 0.62 24.94
CA GLU A 68 8.18 1.24 25.27
C GLU A 68 9.38 0.36 24.93
N ASN A 69 9.22 -0.97 25.00
CA ASN A 69 10.24 -1.98 24.67
C ASN A 69 10.16 -2.52 23.23
N TRP A 70 9.51 -1.82 22.31
CA TRP A 70 9.31 -2.30 20.94
C TRP A 70 10.62 -2.52 20.19
N ARG A 71 11.64 -1.69 20.47
CA ARG A 71 12.94 -1.76 19.80
C ARG A 71 13.68 -3.04 20.19
N GLU A 72 13.70 -3.37 21.48
CA GLU A 72 14.32 -4.58 22.01
C GLU A 72 13.61 -5.81 21.45
N ARG A 73 12.27 -5.79 21.41
CA ARG A 73 11.46 -6.88 20.85
C ARG A 73 11.71 -7.09 19.36
N MET A 74 11.76 -6.02 18.57
CA MET A 74 12.06 -6.10 17.14
C MET A 74 13.49 -6.58 16.90
N THR A 75 14.46 -6.11 17.69
CA THR A 75 15.86 -6.53 17.57
C THR A 75 16.01 -8.01 17.90
N ALA A 76 15.36 -8.50 18.97
CA ALA A 76 15.34 -9.91 19.32
C ALA A 76 14.69 -10.76 18.22
N ALA A 77 13.55 -10.34 17.68
CA ALA A 77 12.86 -11.05 16.60
C ALA A 77 13.68 -11.11 15.30
N ILE A 78 14.37 -10.02 14.93
CA ILE A 78 15.29 -10.03 13.77
C ILE A 78 16.50 -10.91 14.06
N ALA A 79 17.06 -10.86 15.27
CA ALA A 79 18.18 -11.71 15.65
C ALA A 79 17.81 -13.20 15.63
N GLU A 80 16.57 -13.56 15.99
CA GLU A 80 16.05 -14.92 15.86
C GLU A 80 15.95 -15.33 14.37
N LEU A 81 15.29 -14.51 13.55
CA LEU A 81 15.13 -14.78 12.11
C LEU A 81 16.47 -14.88 11.36
N VAL A 82 17.45 -14.07 11.73
CA VAL A 82 18.78 -14.03 11.11
C VAL A 82 19.73 -15.05 11.74
N GLY A 83 19.62 -15.29 13.04
CA GLY A 83 20.45 -16.22 13.82
C GLY A 83 20.31 -17.65 13.33
N ASP A 84 19.10 -18.06 12.94
CA ASP A 84 18.86 -19.37 12.32
C ASP A 84 19.44 -19.49 10.90
N GLN A 85 19.72 -18.38 10.21
CA GLN A 85 20.24 -18.39 8.83
C GLN A 85 21.75 -18.22 8.74
N GLN A 86 22.44 -17.79 9.80
CA GLN A 86 23.88 -17.44 9.72
C GLN A 86 24.83 -18.33 10.50
N LEU A 87 24.33 -19.25 11.33
CA LEU A 87 25.21 -20.16 12.07
C LEU A 87 25.74 -21.32 11.19
N ASP A 88 25.06 -21.69 10.11
CA ASP A 88 25.50 -22.82 9.27
C ASP A 88 26.41 -22.41 8.09
N GLU A 89 26.35 -21.17 7.58
CA GLU A 89 27.14 -20.77 6.40
C GLU A 89 28.47 -20.06 6.71
N ARG A 90 28.64 -19.46 7.89
CA ARG A 90 29.85 -18.64 8.17
C ARG A 90 31.04 -19.41 8.73
N HIS A 91 30.92 -20.71 8.98
CA HIS A 91 32.04 -21.50 9.53
C HIS A 91 33.06 -21.97 8.48
N GLN A 92 32.89 -21.63 7.18
CA GLN A 92 33.71 -22.25 6.13
C GLN A 92 34.57 -21.32 5.26
N GLU A 93 34.56 -20.00 5.46
CA GLU A 93 35.38 -19.08 4.66
C GLU A 93 36.15 -18.06 5.51
N ASN A 94 37.28 -18.49 6.06
CA ASN A 94 38.38 -17.59 6.41
C ASN A 94 39.13 -17.21 5.12
N ASP A 95 38.55 -16.31 4.32
CA ASP A 95 39.21 -15.73 3.15
C ASP A 95 40.06 -14.49 3.56
N PRO A 96 41.39 -14.49 3.36
CA PRO A 96 42.28 -13.40 3.77
C PRO A 96 42.00 -12.01 3.15
N GLN A 97 41.07 -11.89 2.20
CA GLN A 97 40.71 -10.61 1.59
C GLN A 97 39.99 -9.64 2.55
N HIS A 98 39.42 -10.12 3.65
CA HIS A 98 38.57 -9.31 4.53
C HIS A 98 39.33 -8.26 5.37
N VAL A 99 40.66 -8.38 5.48
CA VAL A 99 41.50 -7.43 6.24
C VAL A 99 41.64 -6.08 5.52
N MET A 100 41.69 -6.07 4.19
CA MET A 100 41.90 -4.84 3.41
C MET A 100 40.69 -3.90 3.37
N ILE A 101 39.48 -4.43 3.54
CA ILE A 101 38.24 -3.64 3.46
C ILE A 101 38.07 -2.76 4.72
N ALA A 102 38.52 -3.25 5.88
CA ALA A 102 38.40 -2.52 7.15
C ALA A 102 39.21 -1.22 7.17
N GLU A 103 40.42 -1.23 6.60
CA GLU A 103 41.29 -0.04 6.55
C GLU A 103 40.74 1.04 5.60
N HIS A 104 40.20 0.62 4.45
CA HIS A 104 39.63 1.56 3.49
C HIS A 104 38.36 2.24 4.01
N LEU A 105 37.53 1.51 4.77
CA LEU A 105 36.34 2.05 5.44
C LEU A 105 36.69 3.08 6.52
N GLN A 106 37.73 2.82 7.32
CA GLN A 106 38.18 3.80 8.33
C GLN A 106 38.64 5.12 7.68
N LYS A 107 39.37 5.03 6.56
CA LYS A 107 39.81 6.21 5.80
C LYS A 107 38.64 7.01 5.23
N PHE A 108 37.62 6.33 4.67
CA PHE A 108 36.44 6.98 4.11
C PHE A 108 35.55 7.66 5.16
N LEU A 109 35.43 7.06 6.35
CA LEU A 109 34.66 7.63 7.46
C LEU A 109 35.37 8.84 8.10
N ALA A 110 36.70 8.86 8.13
CA ALA A 110 37.48 10.00 8.59
C ALA A 110 37.27 11.24 7.68
N ASP A 111 37.22 11.03 6.36
CA ASP A 111 37.03 12.09 5.36
C ASP A 111 35.64 12.75 5.46
N LYS A 112 34.60 11.95 5.75
CA LYS A 112 33.23 12.49 5.93
C LYS A 112 33.03 13.31 7.20
N ARG A 113 33.89 13.17 8.23
CA ARG A 113 33.79 13.98 9.45
C ARG A 113 34.23 15.43 9.23
N GLN A 114 35.13 15.69 8.27
CA GLN A 114 35.61 17.05 7.97
C GLN A 114 34.62 17.84 7.09
N ASN A 115 33.72 17.16 6.38
CA ASN A 115 32.81 17.80 5.41
C ASN A 115 31.38 18.08 5.94
N ARG A 116 31.20 18.16 7.28
CA ARG A 116 29.89 18.38 7.93
C ARG A 116 29.58 19.86 8.25
N SER A 117 30.02 20.79 7.42
CA SER A 117 29.52 22.17 7.44
C SER A 117 28.49 22.37 6.33
N HIS A 118 27.26 22.70 6.71
CA HIS A 118 26.11 23.09 5.87
C HIS A 118 25.24 21.97 5.25
N THR A 119 24.23 21.55 6.01
CA THR A 119 22.86 21.49 5.46
C THR A 119 21.85 21.62 6.59
N HIS A 120 21.43 22.86 6.83
CA HIS A 120 20.38 23.21 7.78
C HIS A 120 19.03 22.95 7.10
N TYR A 121 18.43 21.78 7.32
CA TYR A 121 17.04 21.53 6.90
C TYR A 121 16.10 22.16 7.92
N PRO A 122 15.31 23.18 7.55
CA PRO A 122 14.31 23.75 8.45
C PRO A 122 13.13 22.79 8.55
N ILE A 123 13.03 22.10 9.68
CA ILE A 123 11.81 21.43 10.11
C ILE A 123 10.87 22.53 10.62
N PHE A 124 10.02 23.05 9.74
CA PHE A 124 8.97 23.99 10.12
C PHE A 124 7.57 23.48 9.67
N ILE A 125 6.77 23.18 10.70
CA ILE A 125 5.30 23.23 10.81
C ILE A 125 4.49 22.06 10.21
N LEU A 126 4.20 21.08 11.09
CA LEU A 126 3.00 20.24 11.06
C LEU A 126 2.25 20.50 12.37
N ASN A 127 1.27 21.41 12.36
CA ASN A 127 0.21 21.53 13.38
C ASN A 127 -0.80 22.62 12.97
N ARG A 128 -1.87 22.25 12.23
CA ARG A 128 -3.12 23.06 12.22
C ARG A 128 -4.39 22.41 11.63
N LEU A 129 -4.58 21.09 11.69
CA LEU A 129 -5.86 20.46 11.32
C LEU A 129 -6.29 19.33 12.27
N ALA A 130 -5.99 19.44 13.56
CA ALA A 130 -6.43 18.46 14.59
C ALA A 130 -7.58 18.97 15.48
N ALA A 131 -8.27 20.06 15.13
CA ALA A 131 -9.22 20.72 16.03
C ALA A 131 -10.69 20.78 15.57
N ALA A 132 -11.10 20.10 14.49
CA ALA A 132 -12.47 20.25 13.94
C ALA A 132 -13.31 18.96 13.81
N VAL A 133 -12.78 17.77 14.13
CA VAL A 133 -13.53 16.50 13.91
C VAL A 133 -13.60 15.66 15.19
N ASN A 134 -13.91 16.29 16.33
CA ASN A 134 -14.10 15.57 17.60
C ASN A 134 -15.36 15.96 18.37
N ARG A 135 -16.35 16.57 17.71
CA ARG A 135 -17.68 16.75 18.31
C ARG A 135 -18.74 16.41 17.28
N THR A 136 -19.72 15.64 17.71
CA THR A 136 -20.94 15.15 17.01
C THR A 136 -20.76 14.05 15.96
N ALA A 137 -20.71 12.80 16.42
CA ALA A 137 -21.65 11.74 15.99
C ALA A 137 -21.48 10.47 16.85
N VAL A 138 -21.74 10.58 18.15
CA VAL A 138 -22.23 9.42 18.92
C VAL A 138 -23.70 9.29 18.55
N ASN A 139 -24.02 8.57 17.49
CA ASN A 139 -25.39 8.14 17.20
C ASN A 139 -25.38 6.67 16.87
N ALA A 140 -25.72 5.91 17.92
CA ALA A 140 -26.39 4.62 17.93
C ALA A 140 -26.47 3.91 16.56
N ILE A 141 -25.61 2.90 16.39
CA ILE A 141 -25.86 1.81 15.46
C ILE A 141 -27.05 1.01 16.02
N ARG A 142 -28.27 1.47 15.71
CA ARG A 142 -29.47 0.65 15.79
C ARG A 142 -29.45 -0.24 14.56
N VAL A 143 -29.13 -1.51 14.78
CA VAL A 143 -29.34 -2.58 13.81
C VAL A 143 -30.85 -2.69 13.59
N ALA A 144 -31.35 -2.01 12.56
CA ALA A 144 -32.66 -2.31 12.01
C ALA A 144 -32.54 -3.63 11.26
N ALA A 145 -33.17 -4.67 11.80
CA ALA A 145 -33.37 -5.92 11.07
C ALA A 145 -34.24 -5.62 9.84
N CYS A 146 -33.61 -5.51 8.68
CA CYS A 146 -34.29 -5.43 7.39
C CYS A 146 -34.89 -6.82 7.09
N THR A 147 -36.21 -6.94 7.25
CA THR A 147 -37.00 -8.01 6.65
C THR A 147 -37.06 -7.78 5.14
N HIS A 148 -36.09 -8.33 4.43
CA HIS A 148 -36.09 -8.33 2.97
C HIS A 148 -37.21 -9.27 2.48
N SER A 149 -38.31 -8.66 2.03
CA SER A 149 -39.36 -9.35 1.28
C SER A 149 -38.77 -9.80 -0.05
N THR A 150 -38.60 -11.11 -0.23
CA THR A 150 -38.10 -11.71 -1.48
C THR A 150 -39.19 -11.58 -2.54
N ALA A 151 -39.07 -10.58 -3.41
CA ALA A 151 -39.82 -10.54 -4.65
C ALA A 151 -39.32 -11.68 -5.55
N SER A 152 -40.26 -12.48 -6.04
CA SER A 152 -40.01 -13.61 -6.94
C SER A 152 -39.22 -13.14 -8.17
N PRO A 153 -38.14 -13.83 -8.57
CA PRO A 153 -37.35 -13.43 -9.72
C PRO A 153 -38.19 -13.51 -11.00
N GLU A 154 -38.15 -12.46 -11.81
CA GLU A 154 -38.75 -12.48 -13.14
C GLU A 154 -38.11 -13.61 -13.99
N PRO A 155 -38.92 -14.37 -14.75
CA PRO A 155 -38.42 -15.40 -15.64
C PRO A 155 -37.55 -14.77 -16.74
N PHE A 156 -36.34 -15.28 -16.89
CA PHE A 156 -35.35 -14.81 -17.86
C PHE A 156 -35.93 -14.74 -19.28
N SER A 157 -36.07 -13.52 -19.81
CA SER A 157 -36.40 -13.29 -21.22
C SER A 157 -35.17 -13.59 -22.08
N ILE A 158 -35.24 -14.67 -22.87
CA ILE A 158 -34.20 -15.04 -23.85
C ILE A 158 -34.24 -14.02 -25.00
N THR A 159 -33.29 -13.08 -25.02
CA THR A 159 -33.10 -12.18 -26.15
C THR A 159 -32.18 -12.86 -27.19
N PRO A 160 -32.66 -13.13 -28.43
CA PRO A 160 -31.83 -13.76 -29.44
C PRO A 160 -30.72 -12.82 -29.90
N ARG A 161 -29.45 -13.26 -29.78
CA ARG A 161 -28.30 -12.52 -30.31
C ARG A 161 -28.25 -12.67 -31.83
N MET A 162 -28.58 -11.60 -32.57
CA MET A 162 -28.29 -11.52 -34.00
C MET A 162 -26.78 -11.37 -34.22
N ILE A 163 -26.16 -12.39 -34.80
CA ILE A 163 -24.75 -12.35 -35.22
C ILE A 163 -24.70 -11.77 -36.64
N SER A 164 -24.33 -10.50 -36.77
CA SER A 164 -24.07 -9.88 -38.08
C SER A 164 -22.63 -10.16 -38.52
N ARG A 165 -22.46 -10.99 -39.56
CA ARG A 165 -21.17 -11.19 -40.23
C ARG A 165 -20.96 -10.09 -41.26
N LYS A 166 -19.93 -9.25 -41.06
CA LYS A 166 -19.47 -8.30 -42.08
C LYS A 166 -18.48 -9.00 -43.00
N TYR A 167 -18.88 -9.27 -44.24
CA TYR A 167 -17.96 -9.70 -45.30
C TYR A 167 -17.11 -8.51 -45.74
N ARG A 168 -15.78 -8.69 -45.73
CA ARG A 168 -14.86 -7.79 -46.43
C ARG A 168 -14.67 -8.33 -47.84
N ALA A 169 -14.95 -7.51 -48.85
CA ALA A 169 -14.62 -7.81 -50.23
C ALA A 169 -13.11 -7.81 -50.39
N GLY A 170 -12.55 -8.94 -50.83
CA GLY A 170 -11.17 -9.02 -51.30
C GLY A 170 -11.07 -8.38 -52.68
N THR A 171 -10.09 -7.49 -52.84
CA THR A 171 -9.66 -6.94 -54.14
C THR A 171 -8.96 -8.03 -54.96
N ILE A 172 -9.40 -8.17 -56.21
CA ILE A 172 -8.83 -9.03 -57.26
C ILE A 172 -7.57 -8.37 -57.82
#